data_AF-A0A839IWX9-F1
#
_entry.id   AF-A0A839IWX9-F1
#
_cell.length_a   1.000
_cell.length_b   1.000
_cell.length_c   1.000
_cell.angle_alpha   90.00
_cell.angle_beta   90.00
_cell.angle_gamma   90.00
#
_symmetry.space_group_name_H-M   'P 1'
#
loop_
_entity.id
_entity.type
_entity.pdbx_description
1 polymer ?
#
loop_
_entity_poly.entity_id
_entity_poly.type
_entity_poly.pdbx_seq_one_letter_code
_entity_poly.pdbx_strand_id
1 'polypeptide(L)'
;MVVLYSDDCFSVVETEKYGMAVVCHKNFKKGEVLFSFSDGTTLDYQTQHTLQVCDGVYIDHPLAGYVQHSCDPNCWVIPDSQQFVCRKEIIAGDFISMDYEQTEDLLFKDFQCGCGSPVCRGYISGRKVI
;
A
#
# COMPACT_ATOMS: atom_id res chain seq x y z
N MET A 1 -15.84 -6.43 13.46
CA MET A 1 -15.03 -5.92 12.35
C MET A 1 -15.09 -4.41 12.41
N VAL A 2 -14.00 -3.78 12.82
CA VAL A 2 -13.88 -2.31 12.81
C VAL A 2 -13.55 -1.89 11.37
N VAL A 3 -14.29 -0.93 10.84
CA VAL A 3 -14.07 -0.36 9.51
C VAL A 3 -13.69 1.11 9.70
N LEU A 4 -12.49 1.49 9.29
CA LEU A 4 -12.00 2.88 9.42
C LEU A 4 -12.37 3.74 8.21
N TYR A 5 -12.55 3.10 7.06
CA TYR A 5 -12.92 3.73 5.79
C TYR A 5 -13.66 2.72 4.93
N SER A 6 -14.64 3.17 4.15
CA SER A 6 -15.27 2.35 3.12
C SER A 6 -15.85 3.20 2.00
N ASP A 7 -15.73 2.72 0.77
CA ASP A 7 -16.49 3.15 -0.39
C ASP A 7 -17.07 1.92 -1.14
N ASP A 8 -17.54 2.11 -2.38
CA ASP A 8 -18.10 1.04 -3.21
C ASP A 8 -17.09 -0.03 -3.64
N CYS A 9 -15.79 0.27 -3.59
CA CYS A 9 -14.71 -0.56 -4.12
C CYS A 9 -13.79 -1.10 -3.03
N PHE A 10 -13.61 -0.39 -1.92
CA PHE A 10 -12.60 -0.70 -0.90
C PHE A 10 -13.12 -0.47 0.51
N SER A 11 -12.56 -1.21 1.47
CA SER A 11 -12.66 -0.89 2.89
C SER A 11 -11.32 -1.06 3.59
N VAL A 12 -11.09 -0.30 4.64
CA VAL A 12 -9.98 -0.53 5.58
C VAL A 12 -10.52 -1.32 6.77
N VAL A 13 -10.06 -2.56 6.90
CA VAL A 13 -10.55 -3.53 7.90
C VAL A 13 -9.42 -3.99 8.81
N GLU A 14 -9.76 -4.28 10.07
CA GLU A 14 -8.83 -4.92 11.00
C GLU A 14 -8.71 -6.41 10.72
N THR A 15 -7.48 -6.92 10.71
CA THR A 15 -7.13 -8.32 10.46
C THR A 15 -6.21 -8.83 11.56
N GLU A 16 -6.32 -10.12 11.90
CA GLU A 16 -5.44 -10.73 12.92
C GLU A 16 -3.98 -10.77 12.49
N LYS A 17 -3.71 -10.93 11.19
CA LYS A 17 -2.36 -11.12 10.66
C LYS A 17 -1.65 -9.80 10.30
N TYR A 18 -2.37 -8.82 9.77
CA TYR A 18 -1.78 -7.62 9.17
C TYR A 18 -2.12 -6.33 9.94
N GLY A 19 -2.93 -6.41 11.00
CA GLY A 19 -3.56 -5.22 11.56
C GLY A 19 -4.55 -4.63 10.56
N MET A 20 -4.54 -3.31 10.36
CA MET A 20 -5.43 -2.64 9.40
C MET A 20 -4.97 -2.89 7.96
N ALA A 21 -5.87 -3.35 7.08
CA ALA A 21 -5.57 -3.63 5.67
C ALA A 21 -6.69 -3.17 4.74
N VAL A 22 -6.34 -2.82 3.51
CA VAL A 22 -7.30 -2.49 2.45
C VAL A 22 -7.81 -3.77 1.78
N VAL A 23 -9.12 -4.04 1.86
CA VAL A 23 -9.79 -5.12 1.14
C VAL A 23 -10.56 -4.56 -0.06
N CYS A 24 -10.53 -5.28 -1.19
CA CYS A 24 -11.24 -4.96 -2.42
C CYS A 24 -12.62 -5.63 -2.47
N HIS A 25 -13.63 -4.93 -2.97
CA HIS A 25 -15.01 -5.44 -3.13
C HIS A 25 -15.40 -5.70 -4.59
N LYS A 26 -14.49 -5.43 -5.54
CA LYS A 26 -14.71 -5.59 -6.97
C LYS A 26 -13.55 -6.31 -7.66
N ASN A 27 -13.81 -6.77 -8.87
CA ASN A 27 -12.79 -7.37 -9.70
C ASN A 27 -12.09 -6.29 -10.54
N PHE A 28 -10.77 -6.37 -10.62
CA PHE A 28 -9.92 -5.54 -11.45
C PHE A 28 -8.96 -6.40 -12.26
N LYS A 29 -8.81 -6.07 -13.54
CA LYS A 29 -7.83 -6.68 -14.43
C LYS A 29 -6.47 -6.03 -14.26
N LYS A 30 -5.42 -6.78 -14.59
CA LYS A 30 -4.07 -6.25 -14.70
C LYS A 30 -4.06 -4.98 -15.58
N GLY A 31 -3.42 -3.92 -15.09
CA GLY A 31 -3.30 -2.63 -15.74
C GLY A 31 -4.41 -1.63 -15.40
N GLU A 32 -5.50 -2.05 -14.74
CA GLU A 32 -6.55 -1.12 -14.31
C GLU A 32 -6.12 -0.32 -13.09
N VAL A 33 -6.55 0.95 -13.03
CA VAL A 33 -6.35 1.82 -11.86
C VAL A 33 -7.28 1.35 -10.74
N LEU A 34 -6.73 1.11 -9.55
CA LEU A 34 -7.49 0.80 -8.34
C LEU A 34 -8.10 2.08 -7.76
N PHE A 35 -7.25 3.04 -7.42
CA PHE A 35 -7.64 4.36 -6.93
C PHE A 35 -6.51 5.36 -7.14
N SER A 36 -6.87 6.64 -7.19
CA SER A 36 -5.94 7.76 -7.03
C SER A 36 -5.81 8.09 -5.55
N PHE A 37 -4.65 8.56 -5.11
CA PHE A 37 -4.46 9.11 -3.77
C PHE A 37 -4.10 10.61 -3.82
N SER A 38 -4.33 11.25 -4.96
CA SER A 38 -4.05 12.68 -5.22
C SER A 38 -4.89 13.65 -4.39
N ASP A 39 -5.98 13.18 -3.80
CA ASP A 39 -6.86 13.91 -2.88
C ASP A 39 -6.43 13.76 -1.41
N GLY A 40 -5.34 13.03 -1.14
CA GLY A 40 -4.71 12.97 0.17
C GLY A 40 -4.06 14.28 0.61
N THR A 41 -3.76 14.39 1.90
CA THR A 41 -3.09 15.56 2.47
C THR A 41 -1.58 15.46 2.26
N THR A 42 -0.97 16.48 1.66
CA THR A 42 0.48 16.57 1.51
C THR A 42 1.15 17.01 2.81
N LEU A 43 2.18 16.27 3.22
CA LEU A 43 2.98 16.49 4.42
C LEU A 43 4.47 16.53 4.05
N ASP A 44 5.26 17.22 4.87
CA ASP A 44 6.73 17.30 4.79
C ASP A 44 7.43 16.37 5.81
N TYR A 45 6.67 15.48 6.46
CA TYR A 45 7.15 14.48 7.40
C TYR A 45 6.48 13.13 7.17
N GLN A 46 7.21 12.06 7.49
CA GLN A 46 6.73 10.68 7.39
C GLN A 46 5.94 10.28 8.65
N THR A 47 4.91 9.50 8.47
CA THR A 47 4.22 8.73 9.53
C THR A 47 4.08 7.27 9.11
N GLN A 48 3.52 6.43 9.99
CA GLN A 48 3.17 5.04 9.63
C GLN A 48 2.17 4.95 8.48
N HIS A 49 1.33 5.98 8.27
CA HIS A 49 0.20 5.95 7.32
C HIS A 49 0.37 6.92 6.14
N THR A 50 1.58 7.43 5.94
CA THR A 50 1.90 8.23 4.77
C THR A 50 2.60 7.42 3.70
N LEU A 51 2.38 7.77 2.44
CA LEU A 51 3.12 7.25 1.29
C LEU A 51 4.05 8.33 0.74
N GLN A 52 5.33 8.02 0.59
CA GLN A 52 6.29 8.91 -0.04
C GLN A 52 6.03 9.01 -1.56
N VAL A 53 5.97 10.24 -2.09
CA VAL A 53 5.83 10.51 -3.53
C VAL A 53 7.09 11.10 -4.15
N CYS A 54 7.85 11.88 -3.38
CA CYS A 54 9.19 12.33 -3.74
C CYS A 54 10.01 12.65 -2.47
N ASP A 55 11.26 13.08 -2.63
CA ASP A 55 12.16 13.33 -1.50
C ASP A 55 11.57 14.37 -0.54
N GLY A 56 11.32 13.96 0.70
CA GLY A 56 10.72 14.81 1.73
C GLY A 56 9.24 15.14 1.55
N VAL A 57 8.52 14.51 0.61
CA VAL A 57 7.10 14.76 0.38
C VAL A 57 6.29 13.47 0.52
N TYR A 58 5.28 13.54 1.37
CA TYR A 58 4.47 12.41 1.80
C TYR A 58 2.99 12.73 1.64
N ILE A 59 2.18 11.73 1.30
CA ILE A 59 0.73 11.85 1.20
C ILE A 59 0.07 11.00 2.28
N ASP A 60 -0.77 11.62 3.11
CA ASP A 60 -1.71 10.95 4.01
C ASP A 60 -3.06 10.80 3.31
N HIS A 61 -3.43 9.56 2.99
CA HIS A 61 -4.66 9.23 2.27
C HIS A 61 -5.38 8.06 2.96
N PRO A 62 -6.71 8.11 3.14
CA PRO A 62 -7.49 7.11 3.91
C PRO A 62 -7.33 5.65 3.47
N LEU A 63 -6.89 5.40 2.23
CA LEU A 63 -6.55 4.06 1.75
C LEU A 63 -5.03 3.80 1.69
N ALA A 64 -4.24 4.76 1.20
CA ALA A 64 -2.86 4.51 0.79
C ALA A 64 -1.98 4.09 2.00
N GLY A 65 -2.20 4.72 3.14
CA GLY A 65 -1.50 4.43 4.40
C GLY A 65 -1.82 3.07 5.04
N TYR A 66 -2.78 2.33 4.49
CA TYR A 66 -3.20 1.02 4.97
C TYR A 66 -3.00 -0.10 3.93
N VAL A 67 -2.44 0.21 2.76
CA VAL A 67 -2.04 -0.81 1.78
C VAL A 67 -0.84 -1.59 2.35
N GLN A 68 -0.96 -2.90 2.42
CA GLN A 68 0.02 -3.75 3.10
C GLN A 68 1.24 -4.07 2.23
N HIS A 69 2.34 -4.48 2.86
CA HIS A 69 3.53 -4.91 2.15
C HIS A 69 3.39 -6.34 1.57
N SER A 70 3.88 -6.55 0.35
CA SER A 70 4.25 -7.86 -0.19
C SER A 70 5.48 -7.75 -1.08
N CYS A 71 6.41 -8.72 -0.98
CA CYS A 71 7.55 -8.80 -1.90
C CYS A 71 7.14 -9.22 -3.33
N ASP A 72 5.93 -9.76 -3.51
CA ASP A 72 5.28 -9.94 -4.82
C ASP A 72 3.89 -9.30 -4.78
N PRO A 73 3.80 -7.96 -4.91
CA PRO A 73 2.56 -7.22 -4.68
C PRO A 73 1.53 -7.44 -5.79
N ASN A 74 0.28 -7.09 -5.51
CA ASN A 74 -0.79 -7.07 -6.52
C ASN A 74 -1.02 -5.72 -7.18
N CYS A 75 -0.40 -4.65 -6.68
CA CYS A 75 -0.41 -3.35 -7.33
C CYS A 75 1.00 -2.76 -7.53
N TRP A 76 1.06 -1.79 -8.43
CA TRP A 76 2.12 -0.81 -8.55
C TRP A 76 1.64 0.52 -8.04
N VAL A 77 2.54 1.27 -7.41
CA VAL A 77 2.36 2.69 -7.15
C VAL A 77 3.04 3.45 -8.28
N ILE A 78 2.30 4.36 -8.92
CA ILE A 78 2.82 5.26 -9.95
C ILE A 78 2.90 6.66 -9.30
N PRO A 79 4.09 7.09 -8.83
CA PRO A 79 4.21 8.35 -8.07
C PRO A 79 3.81 9.58 -8.89
N ASP A 80 4.19 9.63 -10.17
CA ASP A 80 3.93 10.78 -11.05
C ASP A 80 2.43 11.07 -11.22
N SER A 81 1.61 10.01 -11.30
CA SER A 81 0.15 10.13 -11.42
C SER A 81 -0.59 9.91 -10.10
N GLN A 82 0.14 9.64 -9.01
CA GLN A 82 -0.39 9.32 -7.68
C GLN A 82 -1.48 8.24 -7.71
N GLN A 83 -1.20 7.13 -8.39
CA GLN A 83 -2.15 6.04 -8.62
C GLN A 83 -1.64 4.70 -8.13
N PHE A 84 -2.57 3.89 -7.61
CA PHE A 84 -2.39 2.45 -7.48
C PHE A 84 -2.94 1.76 -8.73
N VAL A 85 -2.12 0.93 -9.38
CA VAL A 85 -2.47 0.23 -10.63
C VAL A 85 -2.29 -1.27 -10.46
N CYS A 86 -3.23 -2.07 -10.94
CA CYS A 86 -3.19 -3.53 -10.84
C CYS A 86 -1.97 -4.11 -11.57
N ARG A 87 -1.09 -4.78 -10.84
CA ARG A 87 0.05 -5.53 -11.38
C ARG A 87 -0.35 -6.94 -11.85
N LYS A 88 -1.31 -7.53 -11.13
CA LYS A 88 -1.99 -8.81 -11.42
C LYS A 88 -3.50 -8.61 -11.27
N GLU A 89 -4.28 -9.60 -11.68
CA GLU A 89 -5.72 -9.61 -11.41
C GLU A 89 -5.98 -9.52 -9.91
N ILE A 90 -7.00 -8.76 -9.54
CA ILE A 90 -7.49 -8.60 -8.16
C ILE A 90 -8.97 -8.93 -8.20
N ILE A 91 -9.41 -9.83 -7.32
CA ILE A 91 -10.81 -10.21 -7.20
C ILE A 91 -11.42 -9.66 -5.91
N ALA A 92 -12.75 -9.55 -5.87
CA ALA A 92 -13.44 -9.18 -4.65
C ALA A 92 -13.05 -10.12 -3.49
N GLY A 93 -12.68 -9.53 -2.35
CA GLY A 93 -12.15 -10.20 -1.17
C GLY A 93 -10.62 -10.15 -1.05
N ASP A 94 -9.89 -9.81 -2.12
CA ASP A 94 -8.44 -9.68 -2.06
C ASP A 94 -8.01 -8.46 -1.22
N PHE A 95 -6.92 -8.63 -0.47
CA PHE A 95 -6.23 -7.50 0.15
C PHE A 95 -5.30 -6.83 -0.86
N ILE A 96 -5.28 -5.49 -0.86
CA ILE A 96 -4.36 -4.71 -1.70
C ILE A 96 -2.98 -4.68 -1.04
N SER A 97 -1.95 -4.88 -1.86
CA SER A 97 -0.55 -4.97 -1.40
C SER A 97 0.41 -4.31 -2.37
N MET A 98 1.39 -3.57 -1.83
CA MET A 98 2.46 -2.88 -2.56
C MET A 98 3.84 -3.32 -2.07
N ASP A 99 4.89 -3.00 -2.85
CA ASP A 99 6.26 -3.17 -2.39
C ASP A 99 6.77 -1.86 -1.78
N TYR A 100 7.01 -1.88 -0.48
CA TYR A 100 7.41 -0.70 0.29
C TYR A 100 8.80 -0.20 -0.10
N GLU A 101 9.67 -1.08 -0.59
CA GLU A 101 11.01 -0.69 -1.05
C GLU A 101 11.00 -0.13 -2.47
N GLN A 102 9.84 -0.06 -3.14
CA GLN A 102 9.70 0.69 -4.38
C GLN A 102 9.25 2.13 -4.14
N THR A 103 8.59 2.40 -3.02
CA THR A 103 7.96 3.70 -2.72
C THR A 103 8.76 4.49 -1.68
N GLU A 104 9.19 3.84 -0.61
CA GLU A 104 9.79 4.49 0.55
C GLU A 104 11.33 4.44 0.51
N ASP A 105 11.95 5.61 0.64
CA ASP A 105 13.39 5.77 0.86
C ASP A 105 13.83 5.10 2.16
N LEU A 106 13.16 5.45 3.25
CA LEU A 106 13.32 4.88 4.59
C LEU A 106 11.92 4.55 5.11
N LEU A 107 11.75 3.43 5.80
CA LEU A 107 10.47 3.17 6.47
C LEU A 107 10.36 3.88 7.80
N PHE A 108 9.15 4.33 8.13
CA PHE A 108 8.80 4.80 9.47
C PHE A 108 9.19 3.77 10.54
N LYS A 109 9.02 2.48 10.21
CA LYS A 109 9.48 1.35 10.99
C LYS A 109 9.79 0.15 10.09
N ASP A 110 11.03 -0.32 10.14
CA ASP A 110 11.43 -1.57 9.49
C ASP A 110 10.79 -2.81 10.17
N PHE A 111 10.78 -3.95 9.48
CA PHE A 111 10.14 -5.16 10.00
C PHE A 111 10.63 -6.45 9.35
N GLN A 112 10.50 -7.56 10.10
CA GLN A 112 10.64 -8.91 9.58
C GLN A 112 9.42 -9.27 8.71
N CYS A 113 9.66 -9.60 7.46
CA CYS A 113 8.62 -9.83 6.47
C CYS A 113 8.05 -11.25 6.51
N GLY A 114 6.75 -11.34 6.80
CA GLY A 114 5.95 -12.57 6.77
C GLY A 114 4.92 -12.60 5.63
N CYS A 115 5.17 -11.90 4.51
CA CYS A 115 4.17 -11.71 3.46
C CYS A 115 3.71 -13.02 2.78
N GLY A 116 4.50 -14.09 2.88
CA GLY A 116 4.17 -15.41 2.34
C GLY A 116 4.46 -15.58 0.85
N SER A 117 5.00 -14.56 0.19
CA SER A 117 5.50 -14.67 -1.19
C SER A 117 6.65 -15.69 -1.29
N PRO A 118 6.73 -16.51 -2.35
CA PRO A 118 7.87 -17.41 -2.57
C PRO A 118 9.19 -16.67 -2.81
N VAL A 119 9.12 -15.36 -3.10
CA VAL A 119 10.28 -14.46 -3.26
C VAL A 119 10.36 -13.46 -2.10
N CYS A 120 9.87 -13.84 -0.91
CA CYS A 120 9.95 -13.01 0.29
C CYS A 120 11.42 -12.66 0.61
N ARG A 121 11.69 -11.37 0.86
CA ARG A 121 13.04 -10.87 1.19
C ARG A 121 13.39 -11.02 2.68
N GLY A 122 12.44 -11.41 3.52
CA GLY A 122 12.65 -11.69 4.94
C GLY A 122 12.73 -10.44 5.84
N TYR A 123 13.25 -9.32 5.34
CA TYR A 123 13.31 -8.05 6.07
C TYR A 123 13.13 -6.88 5.11
N ILE A 124 12.45 -5.82 5.55
CA ILE A 124 12.10 -4.64 4.74
C ILE A 124 12.48 -3.39 5.53
N SER A 125 13.29 -2.51 4.92
CA SER A 125 13.78 -1.27 5.56
C SER A 125 13.63 0.01 4.72
N GLY A 126 13.23 -0.11 3.45
CA GLY A 126 13.22 1.00 2.48
C GLY A 126 14.40 0.92 1.50
N ARG A 127 14.37 1.71 0.42
CA ARG A 127 15.36 1.59 -0.67
C ARG A 127 16.70 2.26 -0.41
N LYS A 128 16.76 3.27 0.45
CA LYS A 128 18.01 3.92 0.88
C LYS A 128 18.52 3.18 2.13
N VAL A 129 19.04 1.97 1.95
CA VAL A 129 19.74 1.26 3.03
C VAL A 129 21.03 2.05 3.35
N ILE A 130 21.20 2.42 4.63
CA ILE A 130 22.43 3.03 5.17
C ILE A 130 23.39 1.90 5.56
#